data_AF-A0A1F8XPB6-F1
#
_entry.id   AF-A0A1F8XPB6-F1
#
_cell.length_a   1.000
_cell.length_b   1.000
_cell.length_c   1.000
_cell.angle_alpha   90.00
_cell.angle_beta   90.00
_cell.angle_gamma   90.00
#
_symmetry.space_group_name_H-M   'P 1'
#
loop_
_entity.id
_entity.type
_entity.pdbx_description
1 polymer ?
#
loop_
_entity_poly.entity_id
_entity_poly.type
_entity_poly.pdbx_seq_one_letter_code
_entity_poly.pdbx_strand_id
1 'polypeptide(L)'
;MSPAKIKEIEDAIRKLNETYEEYSTSLKGSDHRNFLELKIQAEIVQFELCSQMREILENEPSTFARKVAIKGFIHTVYEYDKTLRGNLINRTTKLAYTRDMPELKKNLQAISRAWREALRSVNKFKDLRDKATGHYDSDISRQIDLIKSIDESCDFKVCENFLSFNMDYLCILRDIGRG
;
A
#
# COMPACT_ATOMS: atom_id res chain seq x y z
N MET A 1 20.48 5.65 7.47
CA MET A 1 18.99 5.68 7.58
C MET A 1 18.60 6.43 8.86
N SER A 2 17.58 7.30 8.84
CA SER A 2 17.18 8.02 10.06
C SER A 2 16.50 7.06 11.06
N PRO A 3 16.66 7.25 12.38
CA PRO A 3 15.99 6.44 13.41
C PRO A 3 14.47 6.36 13.24
N ALA A 4 13.86 7.39 12.63
CA ALA A 4 12.43 7.44 12.33
C ALA A 4 12.00 6.32 11.36
N LYS A 5 12.80 6.01 10.33
CA LYS A 5 12.44 5.00 9.32
C LYS A 5 12.56 3.56 9.84
N ILE A 6 13.47 3.30 10.78
CA ILE A 6 13.60 1.96 11.43
C ILE A 6 12.36 1.67 12.27
N LYS A 7 11.91 2.66 13.04
CA LYS A 7 10.72 2.55 13.89
C LYS A 7 9.45 2.24 13.08
N GLU A 8 9.31 2.80 11.88
CA GLU A 8 8.15 2.57 11.02
C GLU A 8 7.98 1.09 10.61
N ILE A 9 9.09 0.37 10.37
CA ILE A 9 9.04 -1.05 9.99
C ILE A 9 8.70 -1.93 11.18
N GLU A 10 9.30 -1.68 12.34
CA GLU A 10 8.98 -2.39 13.58
C GLU A 10 7.51 -2.21 13.96
N ASP A 11 6.99 -0.98 13.82
CA ASP A 11 5.57 -0.70 14.02
C ASP A 11 4.68 -1.42 13.01
N ALA A 12 5.06 -1.50 11.73
CA ALA A 12 4.31 -2.22 10.71
C ALA A 12 4.28 -3.73 11.00
N ILE A 13 5.41 -4.34 11.39
CA ILE A 13 5.49 -5.76 11.79
C ILE A 13 4.57 -6.02 12.98
N ARG A 14 4.68 -5.20 14.03
CA ARG A 14 3.88 -5.35 15.24
C ARG A 14 2.39 -5.27 14.93
N LYS A 15 1.94 -4.24 14.21
CA LYS A 15 0.53 -4.03 13.86
C LYS A 15 -0.03 -5.14 12.97
N LEU A 16 0.76 -5.62 12.02
CA LEU A 16 0.37 -6.75 11.17
C LEU A 16 0.13 -8.00 12.01
N ASN A 17 1.06 -8.35 12.90
CA ASN A 17 0.93 -9.50 13.79
C ASN A 17 -0.26 -9.36 14.76
N GLU A 18 -0.43 -8.19 15.39
CA GLU A 18 -1.59 -7.91 16.27
C GLU A 18 -2.91 -8.08 15.53
N THR A 19 -3.00 -7.55 14.31
CA THR A 19 -4.22 -7.64 13.49
C THR A 19 -4.46 -9.06 13.00
N TYR A 20 -3.40 -9.81 12.68
CA TYR A 20 -3.51 -11.21 12.28
C TYR A 20 -4.02 -12.09 13.43
N GLU A 21 -3.51 -11.87 14.64
CA GLU A 21 -3.96 -12.59 15.83
C GLU A 21 -5.44 -12.31 16.12
N GLU A 22 -5.85 -11.03 16.08
CA GLU A 22 -7.25 -10.62 16.22
C GLU A 22 -8.12 -11.26 15.12
N TYR A 23 -7.66 -11.25 13.87
CA TYR A 23 -8.36 -11.88 12.74
C TYR A 23 -8.51 -13.40 12.90
N SER A 24 -7.51 -14.07 13.46
CA SER A 24 -7.49 -15.54 13.58
C SER A 24 -8.33 -16.04 14.75
N THR A 25 -8.46 -15.24 15.81
CA THR A 25 -9.11 -15.63 17.07
C THR A 25 -10.50 -15.03 17.29
N SER A 26 -10.86 -13.97 16.56
CA SER A 26 -12.14 -13.27 16.76
C SER A 26 -13.34 -14.10 16.31
N LEU A 27 -14.23 -14.41 17.26
CA LEU A 27 -15.55 -15.04 17.03
C LEU A 27 -16.68 -14.03 16.85
N LYS A 28 -16.36 -12.75 16.65
CA LYS A 28 -17.36 -11.68 16.49
C LYS A 28 -18.09 -11.78 15.14
N GLY A 29 -19.23 -11.09 15.04
CA GLY A 29 -20.10 -11.13 13.86
C GLY A 29 -19.48 -10.58 12.56
N SER A 30 -20.23 -10.72 11.46
CA SER A 30 -19.79 -10.40 10.08
C SER A 30 -19.22 -9.00 9.90
N ASP A 31 -19.75 -8.00 10.59
CA ASP A 31 -19.28 -6.61 10.48
C ASP A 31 -17.90 -6.41 11.10
N HIS A 32 -17.62 -7.09 12.20
CA HIS A 32 -16.28 -7.06 12.79
C HIS A 32 -15.30 -7.86 11.93
N ARG A 33 -15.73 -8.99 11.35
CA ARG A 33 -14.91 -9.72 10.38
C ARG A 33 -14.53 -8.86 9.18
N ASN A 34 -15.50 -8.17 8.58
CA ASN A 34 -15.27 -7.25 7.47
C ASN A 34 -14.28 -6.12 7.83
N PHE A 35 -14.38 -5.58 9.05
CA PHE A 35 -13.39 -4.64 9.57
C PHE A 35 -11.97 -5.21 9.62
N LEU A 36 -11.80 -6.40 10.20
CA LEU A 36 -10.49 -7.03 10.31
C LEU A 36 -9.89 -7.38 8.94
N GLU A 37 -10.71 -7.79 7.98
CA GLU A 37 -10.27 -8.01 6.58
C GLU A 37 -9.75 -6.74 5.93
N LEU A 38 -10.41 -5.60 6.14
CA LEU A 38 -9.96 -4.30 5.62
C LEU A 38 -8.66 -3.85 6.29
N LYS A 39 -8.57 -4.04 7.61
CA LYS A 39 -7.40 -3.68 8.42
C LYS A 39 -6.20 -4.54 8.06
N ILE A 40 -6.34 -5.88 8.03
CA ILE A 40 -5.22 -6.79 7.72
C ILE A 40 -4.69 -6.55 6.32
N GLN A 41 -5.56 -6.31 5.33
CA GLN A 41 -5.11 -6.01 3.97
C GLN A 41 -4.27 -4.73 3.89
N ALA A 42 -4.66 -3.68 4.62
CA ALA A 42 -3.92 -2.43 4.67
C ALA A 42 -2.59 -2.54 5.44
N GLU A 43 -2.56 -3.33 6.52
CA GLU A 43 -1.34 -3.61 7.30
C GLU A 43 -0.36 -4.52 6.55
N ILE A 44 -0.84 -5.51 5.79
CA ILE A 44 -0.01 -6.34 4.89
C ILE A 44 0.73 -5.45 3.91
N VAL A 45 0.01 -4.57 3.22
CA VAL A 45 0.62 -3.67 2.25
C VAL A 45 1.57 -2.70 2.94
N GLN A 46 1.20 -2.14 4.10
CA GLN A 46 2.09 -1.27 4.86
C GLN A 46 3.42 -1.97 5.18
N PHE A 47 3.37 -3.21 5.66
CA PHE A 47 4.55 -4.02 5.94
C PHE A 47 5.38 -4.30 4.68
N GLU A 48 4.76 -4.70 3.58
CA GLU A 48 5.44 -4.97 2.31
C GLU A 48 6.19 -3.73 1.81
N LEU A 49 5.51 -2.59 1.77
CA LEU A 49 6.09 -1.33 1.29
C LEU A 49 7.23 -0.85 2.20
N CYS A 50 7.05 -0.92 3.53
CA CYS A 50 8.10 -0.59 4.50
C CYS A 50 9.31 -1.50 4.36
N SER A 51 9.10 -2.81 4.17
CA SER A 51 10.18 -3.79 4.04
C SER A 51 10.97 -3.62 2.75
N GLN A 52 10.29 -3.39 1.62
CA GLN A 52 10.96 -3.12 0.34
C GLN A 52 11.72 -1.79 0.37
N MET A 53 11.14 -0.76 0.99
CA MET A 53 11.82 0.52 1.18
C MET A 53 13.08 0.37 2.04
N ARG A 54 13.01 -0.42 3.11
CA ARG A 54 14.16 -0.78 3.94
C ARG A 54 15.27 -1.43 3.11
N GLU A 55 14.92 -2.44 2.33
CA GLU A 55 15.87 -3.19 1.50
C GLU A 55 16.63 -2.26 0.54
N ILE A 56 15.91 -1.35 -0.13
CA ILE A 56 16.52 -0.37 -1.05
C ILE A 56 17.46 0.60 -0.30
N LEU A 57 17.09 1.01 0.91
CA LEU A 57 17.84 1.99 1.70
C LEU A 57 19.04 1.38 2.43
N GLU A 58 18.98 0.13 2.85
CA GLU A 58 20.05 -0.55 3.60
C GLU A 58 21.10 -1.17 2.68
N ASN A 59 20.68 -1.79 1.57
CA ASN A 59 21.60 -2.48 0.66
C ASN A 59 22.20 -1.54 -0.40
N GLU A 60 21.65 -0.33 -0.55
CA GLU A 60 22.03 0.67 -1.54
C GLU A 60 22.40 0.05 -2.91
N PRO A 61 21.51 -0.76 -3.52
CA PRO A 61 21.81 -1.36 -4.81
C PRO A 61 22.13 -0.25 -5.82
N SER A 62 23.08 -0.51 -6.71
CA SER A 62 23.53 0.48 -7.69
C SER A 62 22.99 0.17 -9.08
N THR A 63 22.85 1.21 -9.90
CA THR A 63 22.53 1.12 -11.33
C THR A 63 21.23 0.35 -11.61
N PHE A 64 21.27 -0.68 -12.45
CA PHE A 64 20.11 -1.46 -12.84
C PHE A 64 19.48 -2.25 -11.68
N ALA A 65 20.29 -2.74 -10.73
CA ALA A 65 19.78 -3.48 -9.58
C ALA A 65 18.83 -2.62 -8.72
N ARG A 66 19.10 -1.31 -8.61
CA ARG A 66 18.22 -0.37 -7.91
C ARG A 66 16.86 -0.25 -8.59
N LYS A 67 16.85 -0.13 -9.91
CA LYS A 67 15.61 -0.09 -10.71
C LYS A 67 14.82 -1.40 -10.58
N VAL A 68 15.51 -2.55 -10.54
CA VAL A 68 14.90 -3.86 -10.27
C VAL A 68 14.28 -3.93 -8.86
N ALA A 69 14.90 -3.32 -7.85
CA ALA A 69 14.34 -3.25 -6.51
C ALA A 69 13.10 -2.32 -6.45
N ILE A 70 13.19 -1.12 -7.05
CA ILE A 70 12.06 -0.16 -7.14
C ILE A 70 10.87 -0.76 -7.89
N LYS A 71 11.13 -1.59 -8.90
CA LYS A 71 10.09 -2.32 -9.64
C LYS A 71 9.17 -3.14 -8.73
N GLY A 72 9.71 -3.79 -7.69
CA GLY A 72 8.91 -4.53 -6.69
C GLY A 72 7.95 -3.59 -5.95
N PHE A 73 8.46 -2.42 -5.55
CA PHE A 73 7.68 -1.37 -4.90
C PHE A 73 6.53 -0.89 -5.78
N ILE A 74 6.82 -0.61 -7.04
CA ILE A 74 5.82 -0.18 -8.01
C ILE A 74 4.72 -1.24 -8.20
N HIS A 75 5.08 -2.53 -8.25
CA HIS A 75 4.11 -3.62 -8.40
C HIS A 75 3.09 -3.63 -7.25
N THR A 76 3.57 -3.63 -6.00
CA THR A 76 2.69 -3.65 -4.82
C THR A 76 1.78 -2.41 -4.78
N VAL A 77 2.34 -1.23 -5.04
CA VAL A 77 1.57 0.03 -5.09
C VAL A 77 0.46 -0.03 -6.14
N TYR A 78 0.76 -0.53 -7.34
CA TYR A 78 -0.20 -0.62 -8.43
C TYR A 78 -1.33 -1.61 -8.14
N GLU A 79 -1.01 -2.83 -7.69
CA GLU A 79 -2.02 -3.84 -7.38
C GLU A 79 -2.94 -3.41 -6.23
N TYR A 80 -2.36 -2.78 -5.21
CA TYR A 80 -3.14 -2.31 -4.09
C TYR A 80 -3.99 -1.09 -4.43
N ASP A 81 -3.49 -0.09 -5.18
CA ASP A 81 -4.32 1.05 -5.64
C ASP A 81 -5.56 0.56 -6.42
N LYS A 82 -5.36 -0.41 -7.33
CA LYS A 82 -6.45 -1.04 -8.09
C LYS A 82 -7.48 -1.69 -7.17
N THR A 83 -7.02 -2.48 -6.19
CA THR A 83 -7.88 -3.18 -5.22
C THR A 83 -8.62 -2.20 -4.32
N LEU A 84 -7.92 -1.18 -3.86
CA LEU A 84 -8.41 -0.15 -2.97
C LEU A 84 -9.55 0.65 -3.61
N ARG A 85 -9.35 1.14 -4.84
CA ARG A 85 -10.36 1.88 -5.60
C ARG A 85 -11.50 1.02 -6.09
N GLY A 86 -11.21 -0.23 -6.47
CA GLY A 86 -12.22 -1.15 -6.96
C GLY A 86 -13.17 -1.64 -5.88
N ASN A 87 -12.68 -1.82 -4.64
CA ASN A 87 -13.43 -2.52 -3.61
C ASN A 87 -13.28 -1.92 -2.20
N LEU A 88 -12.06 -1.73 -1.70
CA LEU A 88 -11.84 -1.50 -0.27
C LEU A 88 -12.44 -0.18 0.23
N ILE A 89 -12.31 0.91 -0.54
CA ILE A 89 -12.91 2.22 -0.17
C ILE A 89 -14.43 2.11 0.00
N ASN A 90 -15.09 1.36 -0.87
CA ASN A 90 -16.54 1.16 -0.80
C ASN A 90 -16.92 0.33 0.43
N ARG A 91 -16.17 -0.74 0.72
CA ARG A 91 -16.36 -1.57 1.93
C ARG A 91 -16.16 -0.77 3.21
N THR A 92 -15.11 0.06 3.28
CA THR A 92 -14.81 0.94 4.42
C THR A 92 -15.89 2.00 4.61
N THR A 93 -16.38 2.60 3.51
CA THR A 93 -17.48 3.56 3.56
C THR A 93 -18.75 2.92 4.12
N LYS A 94 -19.12 1.72 3.64
CA LYS A 94 -20.28 0.98 4.16
C LYS A 94 -20.13 0.66 5.63
N LEU A 95 -18.95 0.19 6.04
CA LEU A 95 -18.65 -0.13 7.44
C LEU A 95 -18.79 1.09 8.36
N ALA A 96 -18.29 2.26 7.94
CA ALA A 96 -18.44 3.50 8.69
C ALA A 96 -19.92 3.90 8.87
N TYR A 97 -20.75 3.73 7.83
CA TYR A 97 -22.20 3.96 7.93
C TYR A 97 -22.87 3.00 8.91
N THR A 98 -22.55 1.70 8.87
CA THR A 98 -23.12 0.71 9.79
C THR A 98 -22.76 1.00 11.24
N ARG A 99 -21.66 1.70 11.50
CA ARG A 99 -21.20 2.10 12.84
C ARG A 99 -21.63 3.51 13.26
N ASP A 100 -22.51 4.16 12.50
CA ASP A 100 -22.98 5.53 12.76
C ASP A 100 -21.84 6.57 12.80
N MET A 101 -20.83 6.40 11.94
CA MET A 101 -19.67 7.30 11.80
C MET A 101 -19.61 7.98 10.41
N PRO A 102 -20.65 8.73 9.99
CA PRO A 102 -20.73 9.30 8.65
C PRO A 102 -19.63 10.33 8.33
N GLU A 103 -19.02 10.95 9.34
CA GLU A 103 -17.89 11.86 9.22
C GLU A 103 -16.64 11.15 8.68
N LEU A 104 -16.46 9.85 8.95
CA LEU A 104 -15.33 9.09 8.43
C LEU A 104 -15.40 8.93 6.91
N LYS A 105 -16.60 8.97 6.31
CA LYS A 105 -16.74 9.06 4.85
C LYS A 105 -16.16 10.37 4.32
N LYS A 106 -16.39 11.49 5.00
CA LYS A 106 -15.82 12.79 4.61
C LYS A 106 -14.30 12.76 4.72
N ASN A 107 -13.77 12.14 5.77
CA ASN A 107 -12.32 11.97 5.95
C ASN A 107 -11.71 11.10 4.85
N LEU A 108 -12.36 9.98 4.49
CA LEU A 108 -11.90 9.12 3.40
C LEU A 108 -11.92 9.84 2.05
N GLN A 109 -12.94 10.65 1.78
CA GLN A 109 -13.00 11.50 0.60
C GLN A 109 -11.93 12.59 0.60
N ALA A 110 -11.64 13.20 1.76
CA ALA A 110 -10.62 14.22 1.91
C ALA A 110 -9.22 13.65 1.64
N ILE A 111 -8.89 12.50 2.23
CA ILE A 111 -7.61 11.79 1.99
C ILE A 111 -7.50 11.38 0.52
N SER A 112 -8.57 10.80 -0.07
CA SER A 112 -8.57 10.46 -1.50
C SER A 112 -8.37 11.68 -2.42
N ARG A 113 -8.84 12.87 -2.01
CA ARG A 113 -8.62 14.13 -2.74
C ARG A 113 -7.19 14.64 -2.56
N ALA A 114 -6.68 14.65 -1.33
CA ALA A 114 -5.34 15.11 -1.02
C ALA A 114 -4.27 14.32 -1.80
N TRP A 115 -4.49 13.01 -1.93
CA TRP A 115 -3.54 12.11 -2.60
C TRP A 115 -3.87 11.83 -4.07
N ARG A 116 -4.90 12.47 -4.64
CA ARG A 116 -5.40 12.15 -5.99
C ARG A 116 -4.30 12.19 -7.06
N GLU A 117 -3.40 13.16 -7.00
CA GLU A 117 -2.32 13.31 -7.99
C GLU A 117 -1.27 12.22 -7.86
N ALA A 118 -0.88 11.88 -6.63
CA ALA A 118 0.01 10.76 -6.34
C ALA A 118 -0.60 9.44 -6.81
N LEU A 119 -1.87 9.22 -6.49
CA LEU A 119 -2.63 8.03 -6.89
C LEU A 119 -2.82 7.97 -8.41
N ARG A 120 -3.04 9.10 -9.10
CA ARG A 120 -3.11 9.13 -10.58
C ARG A 120 -1.77 8.77 -11.21
N SER A 121 -0.67 9.18 -10.61
CA SER A 121 0.68 8.85 -11.08
C SER A 121 0.93 7.34 -11.08
N VAL A 122 0.27 6.57 -10.21
CA VAL A 122 0.36 5.09 -10.20
C VAL A 122 -0.09 4.48 -11.53
N ASN A 123 -1.05 5.08 -12.24
CA ASN A 123 -1.55 4.56 -13.51
C ASN A 123 -0.47 4.49 -14.60
N LYS A 124 0.59 5.31 -14.51
CA LYS A 124 1.71 5.27 -15.46
C LYS A 124 2.49 3.96 -15.39
N PHE A 125 2.38 3.24 -14.28
CA PHE A 125 3.07 1.97 -14.04
C PHE A 125 2.36 0.77 -14.65
N LYS A 126 1.21 0.94 -15.30
CA LYS A 126 0.44 -0.17 -15.86
C LYS A 126 1.30 -1.08 -16.75
N ASP A 127 2.03 -0.51 -17.70
CA ASP A 127 2.82 -1.31 -18.65
C ASP A 127 4.02 -1.97 -17.97
N LEU A 128 4.70 -1.26 -17.07
CA LEU A 128 5.74 -1.84 -16.23
C LEU A 128 5.19 -3.03 -15.42
N ARG A 129 3.99 -2.88 -14.86
CA ARG A 129 3.33 -3.93 -14.11
C ARG A 129 2.97 -5.13 -14.99
N ASP A 130 2.33 -4.90 -16.12
CA ASP A 130 1.84 -5.97 -17.00
C ASP A 130 2.98 -6.78 -17.64
N LYS A 131 4.16 -6.17 -17.80
CA LYS A 131 5.24 -6.71 -18.65
C LYS A 131 6.56 -6.95 -17.94
N ALA A 132 6.77 -6.36 -16.76
CA ALA A 132 8.02 -6.51 -16.03
C ALA A 132 7.86 -6.99 -14.58
N THR A 133 6.63 -7.03 -14.06
CA THR A 133 6.34 -7.42 -12.68
C THR A 133 5.29 -8.53 -12.61
N GLY A 134 5.28 -9.31 -11.54
CA GLY A 134 4.33 -10.42 -11.31
C GLY A 134 4.54 -11.67 -12.18
N HIS A 135 4.88 -11.52 -13.46
CA HIS A 135 5.11 -12.62 -14.40
C HIS A 135 6.30 -12.30 -15.33
N TYR A 136 7.09 -13.30 -15.67
CA TYR A 136 8.16 -13.14 -16.66
C TYR A 136 7.53 -13.12 -18.06
N ASP A 137 7.60 -11.97 -18.75
CA ASP A 137 7.17 -11.87 -20.14
C ASP A 137 8.16 -12.63 -21.04
N SER A 138 7.66 -13.23 -22.12
CA SER A 138 8.49 -13.90 -23.13
C SER A 138 9.44 -12.93 -23.85
N ASP A 139 9.11 -11.63 -23.90
CA ASP A 139 9.94 -10.57 -24.45
C ASP A 139 10.84 -9.94 -23.36
N ILE A 140 11.97 -10.60 -23.13
CA ILE A 140 12.99 -10.17 -22.16
C ILE A 140 13.52 -8.77 -22.48
N SER A 141 13.68 -8.44 -23.77
CA SER A 141 14.19 -7.13 -24.20
C SER A 141 13.25 -6.01 -23.74
N ARG A 142 11.95 -6.18 -23.99
CA ARG A 142 10.94 -5.23 -23.52
C ARG A 142 10.88 -5.12 -22.00
N GLN A 143 11.03 -6.22 -21.28
CA GLN A 143 11.09 -6.20 -19.83
C GLN A 143 12.27 -5.34 -19.33
N ILE A 144 13.47 -5.54 -19.91
CA ILE A 144 14.67 -4.77 -19.56
C ILE A 144 14.46 -3.28 -19.86
N ASP A 145 13.91 -2.93 -21.02
CA ASP A 145 13.67 -1.54 -21.41
C ASP A 145 12.69 -0.83 -20.47
N LEU A 146 11.61 -1.51 -20.07
CA LEU A 146 10.67 -0.98 -19.10
C LEU A 146 11.32 -0.76 -17.74
N ILE A 147 12.14 -1.70 -17.25
CA ILE A 147 12.85 -1.52 -15.97
C ILE A 147 13.87 -0.37 -16.07
N LYS A 148 14.58 -0.25 -17.20
CA LYS A 148 15.52 0.87 -17.43
C LYS A 148 14.82 2.23 -17.41
N SER A 149 13.58 2.29 -17.89
CA SER A 149 12.78 3.52 -17.96
C SER A 149 12.32 4.06 -16.60
N ILE A 150 12.45 3.29 -15.52
CA ILE A 150 12.11 3.73 -14.15
C ILE A 150 12.94 4.97 -13.81
N ASP A 151 12.29 6.09 -13.55
CA ASP A 151 12.94 7.28 -13.00
C ASP A 151 13.02 7.11 -11.49
N GLU A 152 14.20 6.78 -10.98
CA GLU A 152 14.38 6.43 -9.58
C GLU A 152 13.96 7.54 -8.62
N SER A 153 14.11 8.82 -9.00
CA SER A 153 13.71 9.93 -8.13
C SER A 153 12.21 10.13 -8.18
N CYS A 154 11.64 10.19 -9.38
CA CYS A 154 10.21 10.44 -9.57
C CYS A 154 9.36 9.26 -9.08
N ASP A 155 9.72 8.03 -9.48
CA ASP A 155 8.91 6.84 -9.24
C ASP A 155 8.96 6.38 -7.79
N PHE A 156 10.14 6.48 -7.17
CA PHE A 156 10.26 6.24 -5.73
C PHE A 156 9.44 7.25 -4.93
N LYS A 157 9.36 8.52 -5.39
CA LYS A 157 8.52 9.52 -4.73
C LYS A 157 7.03 9.21 -4.82
N VAL A 158 6.56 8.65 -5.95
CA VAL A 158 5.18 8.17 -6.06
C VAL A 158 4.90 7.08 -5.04
N CYS A 159 5.84 6.14 -4.86
CA CYS A 159 5.74 5.08 -3.85
C CYS A 159 5.73 5.63 -2.41
N GLU A 160 6.58 6.60 -2.07
CA GLU A 160 6.57 7.27 -0.75
C GLU A 160 5.24 7.98 -0.47
N ASN A 161 4.69 8.68 -1.47
CA ASN A 161 3.40 9.35 -1.34
C ASN A 161 2.27 8.33 -1.13
N PHE A 162 2.33 7.19 -1.81
CA PHE A 162 1.37 6.11 -1.64
C PHE A 162 1.46 5.48 -0.24
N LEU A 163 2.67 5.30 0.30
CA LEU A 163 2.88 4.84 1.67
C LEU A 163 2.20 5.78 2.67
N SER A 164 2.37 7.10 2.48
CA SER A 164 1.75 8.13 3.32
C SER A 164 0.22 8.08 3.24
N PHE A 165 -0.32 7.92 2.03
CA PHE A 165 -1.75 7.69 1.84
C PHE A 165 -2.26 6.45 2.59
N ASN A 166 -1.52 5.33 2.54
CA ASN A 166 -1.95 4.10 3.22
C ASN A 166 -1.94 4.25 4.74
N MET A 167 -1.02 5.04 5.29
CA MET A 167 -1.00 5.39 6.71
C MET A 167 -2.22 6.22 7.12
N ASP A 168 -2.62 7.20 6.31
CA ASP A 168 -3.85 7.96 6.53
C ASP A 168 -5.10 7.04 6.48
N TYR A 169 -5.11 6.10 5.54
CA TYR A 169 -6.17 5.11 5.42
C TYR A 169 -6.24 4.17 6.63
N LEU A 170 -5.10 3.70 7.14
CA LEU A 170 -5.00 2.93 8.38
C LEU A 170 -5.50 3.72 9.60
N CYS A 171 -5.28 5.04 9.63
CA CYS A 171 -5.83 5.88 10.70
C CYS A 171 -7.37 5.89 10.67
N ILE A 172 -7.98 6.00 9.49
CA ILE A 172 -9.45 5.87 9.35
C ILE A 172 -9.91 4.50 9.87
N LEU A 173 -9.26 3.42 9.46
CA LEU A 173 -9.63 2.07 9.91
C LEU A 173 -9.49 1.91 11.42
N ARG A 174 -8.43 2.45 12.02
CA ARG A 174 -8.27 2.47 13.48
C ARG A 174 -9.44 3.19 14.16
N ASP A 175 -9.85 4.33 13.64
CA ASP A 175 -10.94 5.12 14.21
C ASP A 175 -12.27 4.36 14.07
N ILE A 176 -12.54 3.76 12.90
CA ILE A 176 -13.66 2.82 12.69
C ILE A 176 -13.65 1.66 13.71
N GLY A 177 -12.48 1.17 14.09
CA GLY A 177 -12.31 0.07 15.04
C GLY A 177 -12.61 0.43 16.49
N ARG A 178 -12.57 1.72 16.84
CA ARG A 178 -12.83 2.21 18.21
C ARG A 178 -14.32 2.46 18.48
N GLY A 179 -15.14 2.59 17.43
CA GLY A 179 -16.51 3.10 17.54
C GLY A 179 -16.50 4.60 17.83
#